data_AF-A0AAX1I9F4-F1
#
_entry.id   AF-A0AAX1I9F4-F1
#
_cell.length_a   1.000
_cell.length_b   1.000
_cell.length_c   1.000
_cell.angle_alpha   90.00
_cell.angle_beta   90.00
_cell.angle_gamma   90.00
#
_symmetry.space_group_name_H-M   'P 1'
#
loop_
_entity.id
_entity.type
_entity.pdbx_description
1 polymer ?
#
loop_
_entity_poly.entity_id
_entity_poly.type
_entity_poly.pdbx_seq_one_letter_code
_entity_poly.pdbx_strand_id
1 'polypeptide(L)' 'MGVDDSNTTAPRISRYERGMHKPDLETIEKLAELLDLPAAYFLAASDVVAEAILVLSQLDAKKQKQALGLIKSLIDAS' A
#
# COMPACT_ATOMS: atom_id res chain seq x y z
N MET A 1 -12.12 32.48 1.53
CA MET A 1 -10.97 31.55 1.59
C MET A 1 -11.19 30.69 2.81
N GLY A 2 -11.33 29.37 2.80
CA GLY A 2 -11.47 28.33 1.78
C GLY A 2 -11.86 27.11 2.64
N VAL A 3 -13.00 26.51 2.34
CA VAL A 3 -13.68 25.52 3.19
C VAL A 3 -12.89 24.23 3.30
N ASP A 4 -12.48 23.91 4.53
CA ASP A 4 -12.42 22.59 5.16
C ASP A 4 -12.34 21.37 4.21
N ASP A 5 -11.14 21.09 3.70
CA ASP A 5 -10.83 19.81 3.07
C ASP A 5 -10.74 18.72 4.15
N SER A 6 -11.86 18.02 4.25
CA SER A 6 -12.10 16.83 5.02
C SER A 6 -11.06 15.71 4.79
N ASN A 7 -10.50 15.24 5.90
CA ASN A 7 -10.49 13.81 6.25
C ASN A 7 -9.74 12.84 5.32
N THR A 8 -8.42 12.99 5.15
CA THR A 8 -7.58 11.85 4.70
C THR A 8 -6.14 11.89 5.19
N THR A 9 -5.87 12.48 6.36
CA THR A 9 -4.62 12.20 7.07
C THR A 9 -4.83 10.96 7.95
N ALA A 10 -5.18 9.83 7.32
CA ALA A 10 -4.87 8.55 7.95
C ALA A 10 -3.35 8.58 8.16
N PRO A 11 -2.87 8.39 9.39
CA PRO A 11 -1.49 8.66 9.74
C PRO A 11 -0.60 7.87 8.79
N ARG A 12 0.13 8.60 7.96
CA ARG A 12 1.31 8.12 7.22
C ARG A 12 2.37 7.82 8.27
N ILE A 13 2.13 6.74 9.04
CA ILE A 13 2.91 6.26 10.17
C ILE A 13 4.37 6.56 9.85
N SER A 14 4.89 7.49 10.65
CA SER A 14 6.19 8.11 10.50
C SER A 14 7.20 7.18 9.85
N ARG A 15 7.71 7.62 8.70
CA ARG A 15 8.86 7.07 8.00
C ARG A 15 9.95 6.71 9.01
N TYR A 16 10.26 5.42 9.17
CA TYR A 16 11.59 4.91 9.53
C TYR A 16 12.37 5.68 10.61
N GLU A 17 11.71 6.26 11.61
CA GLU A 17 12.34 7.32 12.40
C GLU A 17 13.20 6.83 13.55
N ARG A 18 13.44 5.51 13.66
CA ARG A 18 14.41 4.91 14.57
C ARG A 18 14.48 3.41 14.31
N GLY A 19 15.61 2.90 13.83
CA GLY A 19 15.87 1.47 13.67
C GLY A 19 15.94 0.69 14.99
N MET A 20 14.90 0.77 15.83
CA MET A 20 14.88 0.15 17.15
C MET A 20 13.82 -0.93 17.31
N HIS A 21 12.70 -0.91 16.59
CA HIS A 21 11.75 -2.04 16.58
C HIS A 21 11.02 -2.11 15.24
N LYS A 22 11.46 -3.01 14.35
CA LYS A 22 10.56 -3.51 13.31
C LYS A 22 9.44 -4.26 14.03
N PRO A 23 8.16 -3.91 13.82
CA PRO A 23 7.08 -4.76 14.31
C PRO A 23 7.29 -6.17 13.76
N ASP A 24 7.05 -7.17 14.60
CA ASP A 24 7.05 -8.55 14.14
C ASP A 24 5.93 -8.77 13.11
N LEU A 25 6.05 -9.85 12.33
CA LEU A 25 5.05 -10.21 11.31
C LEU A 25 3.64 -10.29 11.91
N GLU A 26 3.52 -10.78 13.15
CA GLU A 26 2.24 -10.87 13.86
C GLU A 26 1.60 -9.50 14.12
N THR A 27 2.39 -8.49 14.50
CA THR A 27 1.91 -7.11 14.66
C THR A 27 1.49 -6.53 13.32
N ILE A 28 2.21 -6.82 12.24
CA ILE A 28 1.87 -6.34 10.89
C ILE A 28 0.55 -6.96 10.41
N GLU A 29 0.34 -8.26 10.65
CA GLU A 29 -0.92 -8.95 10.32
C GLU A 29 -2.10 -8.37 11.10
N LYS A 30 -1.94 -8.13 12.41
CA LYS A 30 -2.99 -7.51 13.23
C LYS A 30 -3.33 -6.09 12.76
N LEU A 31 -2.34 -5.31 12.36
CA LEU A 31 -2.57 -3.97 11.79
C LEU A 31 -3.25 -4.03 10.43
N ALA A 32 -2.87 -4.99 9.60
CA ALA A 32 -3.47 -5.25 8.30
C ALA A 32 -4.95 -5.60 8.43
N GLU A 33 -5.30 -6.51 9.35
CA GLU A 33 -6.69 -6.84 9.66
C GLU A 33 -7.48 -5.64 10.19
N LEU A 34 -6.90 -4.87 11.12
CA LEU A 34 -7.58 -3.73 11.73
C LEU A 34 -7.87 -2.61 10.72
N LEU A 35 -7.00 -2.44 9.72
CA LEU A 35 -7.09 -1.38 8.72
C LEU A 35 -7.73 -1.84 7.40
N ASP A 36 -8.08 -3.13 7.29
CA ASP A 36 -8.55 -3.77 6.06
C ASP A 36 -7.59 -3.54 4.88
N LEU A 37 -6.28 -3.65 5.16
CA LEU A 37 -5.21 -3.46 4.19
C LEU A 37 -4.40 -4.75 4.03
N PRO A 38 -3.79 -5.01 2.87
CA PRO A 38 -2.86 -6.13 2.73
C PRO A 38 -1.65 -5.96 3.65
N ALA A 39 -1.24 -7.00 4.38
CA ALA A 39 -0.01 -6.97 5.18
C ALA A 39 1.23 -6.56 4.38
N ALA A 40 1.27 -6.95 3.09
CA ALA A 40 2.32 -6.57 2.16
C ALA A 40 2.46 -5.05 1.95
N TYR A 41 1.41 -4.27 2.19
CA TYR A 41 1.44 -2.79 2.14
C TYR A 41 2.45 -2.21 3.13
N PHE A 42 2.49 -2.73 4.37
CA PHE A 42 3.39 -2.26 5.42
C PHE A 42 4.84 -2.70 5.22
N LEU A 43 5.08 -3.69 4.37
CA LEU A 43 6.39 -4.27 4.05
C LEU A 43 6.98 -3.74 2.74
N ALA A 44 6.24 -2.90 2.01
CA ALA A 44 6.66 -2.41 0.71
C ALA A 44 7.96 -1.58 0.80
N ALA A 45 8.86 -1.79 -0.16
CA ALA A 45 10.17 -1.13 -0.19
C ALA A 45 10.11 0.36 -0.59
N SER A 46 9.00 0.80 -1.18
CA SER A 46 8.79 2.20 -1.56
C SER A 46 7.30 2.57 -1.52
N ASP A 47 7.02 3.87 -1.39
CA ASP A 47 5.65 4.42 -1.41
C ASP A 47 4.89 3.98 -2.69
N VAL A 48 5.57 3.96 -3.84
CA VAL A 48 4.98 3.53 -5.13
C VAL A 48 4.59 2.05 -5.12
N VAL A 49 5.42 1.18 -4.54
CA VAL A 49 5.12 -0.25 -4.44
C VAL A 49 3.99 -0.50 -3.45
N ALA A 50 3.95 0.24 -2.33
CA ALA A 50 2.86 0.17 -1.36
C ALA A 50 1.52 0.54 -2.00
N GLU A 51 1.50 1.66 -2.73
CA GLU A 51 0.30 2.12 -3.44
C GLU A 51 -0.14 1.11 -4.51
N ALA A 52 0.78 0.51 -5.26
CA ALA A 52 0.45 -0.53 -6.23
C ALA A 52 -0.19 -1.76 -5.56
N ILE A 53 0.33 -2.20 -4.40
CA ILE A 53 -0.25 -3.31 -3.62
C ILE A 53 -1.68 -2.96 -3.18
N LEU A 54 -1.88 -1.75 -2.65
CA LEU A 54 -3.19 -1.28 -2.18
C LEU A 54 -4.22 -1.18 -3.31
N VAL A 55 -3.84 -0.58 -4.44
CA VAL A 55 -4.75 -0.45 -5.58
C VAL A 55 -5.10 -1.82 -6.14
N LEU A 56 -4.12 -2.72 -6.26
CA LEU A 56 -4.38 -4.09 -6.74
C LEU A 56 -5.30 -4.87 -5.79
N SER A 57 -5.16 -4.72 -4.47
CA SER A 57 -6.00 -5.45 -3.52
C SER A 57 -7.48 -5.06 -3.55
N GLN A 58 -7.79 -3.84 -4.01
CA GLN A 58 -9.17 -3.37 -4.16
C GLN A 58 -9.84 -3.84 -5.46
N LEU A 59 -9.08 -4.40 -6.40
CA LEU A 59 -9.58 -4.87 -7.68
C LEU A 59 -10.05 -6.32 -7.62
N ASP A 60 -11.07 -6.65 -8.42
CA ASP A 60 -11.44 -8.04 -8.65
C ASP A 60 -10.34 -8.82 -9.41
N ALA A 61 -10.38 -10.15 -9.33
CA ALA A 61 -9.34 -10.99 -9.92
C ALA A 61 -9.17 -10.81 -11.44
N LYS A 62 -10.20 -10.33 -12.16
CA LYS A 62 -10.13 -10.08 -13.61
C LYS A 62 -9.38 -8.78 -13.88
N LYS A 63 -9.71 -7.71 -13.16
CA LYS A 63 -9.05 -6.40 -13.24
C LYS A 63 -7.61 -6.46 -12.73
N GLN A 64 -7.33 -7.24 -11.69
CA GLN A 64 -5.96 -7.48 -11.22
C GLN A 64 -5.08 -8.07 -12.34
N LYS A 65 -5.58 -9.09 -13.05
CA LYS A 65 -4.87 -9.68 -14.20
C LYS A 65 -4.66 -8.68 -15.33
N GLN A 66 -5.65 -7.83 -15.62
CA GLN A 66 -5.52 -6.77 -16.62
C GLN A 66 -4.49 -5.72 -16.23
N ALA A 67 -4.54 -5.22 -14.98
CA ALA A 67 -3.58 -4.26 -14.45
C ALA A 67 -2.14 -4.80 -14.48
N LEU A 68 -1.96 -6.07 -14.09
CA LEU A 68 -0.67 -6.73 -14.18
C LEU A 68 -0.18 -6.84 -15.64
N GLY A 69 -1.08 -7.09 -16.59
CA GLY A 69 -0.75 -7.09 -18.01
C GLY A 69 -0.27 -5.73 -18.52
N LEU A 70 -0.93 -4.64 -18.11
CA LEU A 70 -0.50 -3.28 -18.44
C LEU A 70 0.88 -2.97 -17.85
N ILE A 71 1.11 -3.31 -16.58
CA ILE A 71 2.42 -3.12 -15.94
C ILE A 71 3.52 -3.89 -16.68
N LYS A 72 3.25 -5.14 -17.09
CA LYS A 72 4.20 -5.94 -17.88
C LYS A 72 4.49 -5.32 -19.25
N SER A 73 3.50 -4.76 -19.91
CA SER A 73 3.69 -4.12 -21.21
C SER A 73 4.66 -2.92 -21.16
N LEU A 74 4.79 -2.27 -20.00
CA LEU A 74 5.77 -1.19 -19.80
C LEU A 74 7.21 -1.70 -19.72
N ILE A 75 7.41 -2.96 -19.35
CA ILE A 75 8.73 -3.62 -19.33
C ILE A 75 9.12 -4.07 -20.73
N ASP A 76 8.15 -4.61 -21.48
CA ASP A 76 8.38 -5.09 -22.85
C ASP A 76 8.54 -3.94 -23.87
N ALA A 77 8.09 -2.73 -23.52
CA ALA A 77 8.23 -1.53 -24.35
C ALA A 77 9.57 -0.78 -24.17
N SER A 78 10.48 -1.30 -23.35
CA SER A 78 11.79 -0.71 -23.04
C SER A 78 12.97 -1.52 -23.54
#